data_AF-A0A377DIL9-F1
#
_entry.id   AF-A0A377DIL9-F1
#
_cell.length_a   1.000
_cell.length_b   1.000
_cell.length_c   1.000
_cell.angle_alpha   90.00
_cell.angle_beta   90.00
_cell.angle_gamma   90.00
#
_symmetry.space_group_name_H-M   'P 1'
#
loop_
_entity.id
_entity.type
_entity.pdbx_description
1 polymer ?
#
loop_
_entity_poly.entity_id
_entity_poly.type
_entity_poly.pdbx_seq_one_letter_code
_entity_poly.pdbx_strand_id
1 'polypeptide(L)'
;MSIKTSNTDFKTRIRQQIEDPIMRKAVANAQQRIGANRQKMVDELGHWEEWRDRAAQIRDHVLSNLDAYLYQLSEKVTQNGGHVYFARTKEDATPTFYRLPNAKMPGRW
;
A
#
# COMPACT_ATOMS: atom_id res chain seq x y z
N MET A 1 -10.77 9.02 -17.48
CA MET A 1 -10.72 7.86 -18.40
C MET A 1 -9.70 6.87 -17.88
N SER A 2 -10.01 5.56 -17.83
CA SER A 2 -9.09 4.52 -17.34
C SER A 2 -8.05 4.16 -18.42
N ILE A 3 -6.79 4.01 -18.01
CA ILE A 3 -5.73 3.51 -18.89
C ILE A 3 -6.01 2.04 -19.18
N LYS A 4 -6.28 1.70 -20.44
CA LYS A 4 -6.39 0.31 -20.91
C LYS A 4 -5.02 -0.14 -21.45
N THR A 5 -4.46 -1.19 -20.85
CA THR A 5 -3.15 -1.75 -21.25
C THR A 5 -3.26 -2.87 -22.27
N SER A 6 -4.47 -3.27 -22.66
CA SER A 6 -4.73 -4.31 -23.66
C SER A 6 -6.17 -4.23 -24.16
N ASN A 7 -6.38 -4.64 -25.42
CA ASN A 7 -7.69 -4.79 -26.04
C ASN A 7 -8.28 -6.20 -25.87
N THR A 8 -7.56 -7.13 -25.23
CA THR A 8 -7.99 -8.51 -25.02
C THR A 8 -8.67 -8.67 -23.66
N ASP A 9 -9.70 -9.51 -23.58
CA ASP A 9 -10.33 -9.87 -22.30
C ASP A 9 -9.29 -10.45 -21.31
N PHE A 10 -9.46 -10.14 -20.03
CA PHE A 10 -8.54 -10.51 -18.97
C PHE A 10 -8.29 -12.02 -18.89
N LYS A 11 -9.35 -12.85 -18.98
CA LYS A 11 -9.23 -14.32 -18.86
C LYS A 11 -8.52 -14.90 -20.07
N THR A 12 -8.81 -14.40 -21.26
CA THR A 12 -8.15 -14.83 -22.50
C THR A 12 -6.67 -14.47 -22.48
N ARG A 13 -6.34 -13.25 -22.04
CA ARG A 13 -4.95 -12.80 -21.91
C ARG A 13 -4.15 -13.66 -20.94
N ILE A 14 -4.73 -14.04 -19.79
CA ILE A 14 -4.06 -14.94 -18.84
C ILE A 14 -3.71 -16.27 -19.51
N ARG A 15 -4.67 -16.92 -20.19
CA ARG A 15 -4.42 -18.23 -20.83
C ARG A 15 -3.30 -18.15 -21.87
N GLN A 16 -3.30 -17.10 -22.68
CA GLN A 16 -2.27 -16.89 -23.70
C GLN A 16 -0.88 -16.66 -23.08
N GLN A 17 -0.80 -15.84 -22.03
CA GLN A 17 0.48 -15.47 -21.41
C GLN A 17 1.06 -16.58 -20.53
N ILE A 18 0.23 -17.48 -19.98
CA ILE A 18 0.72 -18.65 -19.24
C ILE A 18 1.47 -19.62 -20.16
N GLU A 19 1.03 -19.78 -21.40
CA GLU A 19 1.69 -20.69 -22.35
C GLU A 19 2.95 -20.07 -22.97
N ASP A 20 3.09 -18.74 -22.95
CA ASP A 20 4.25 -18.03 -23.50
C ASP A 20 5.55 -18.38 -22.73
N PRO A 21 6.51 -19.08 -23.37
CA PRO A 21 7.76 -19.48 -22.72
C PRO A 21 8.69 -18.30 -22.42
N ILE A 22 8.60 -17.21 -23.19
CA ILE A 22 9.40 -15.99 -22.96
C ILE A 22 8.87 -15.29 -21.71
N MET A 23 7.55 -15.09 -21.62
CA MET A 23 6.92 -14.49 -20.45
C MET A 23 7.21 -15.30 -19.18
N ARG A 24 7.03 -16.63 -19.23
CA ARG A 24 7.34 -17.52 -18.09
C ARG A 24 8.80 -17.41 -17.64
N LYS A 25 9.74 -17.41 -18.59
CA LYS A 25 11.18 -17.25 -18.28
C LYS A 25 11.47 -15.87 -17.69
N ALA A 26 10.84 -14.81 -18.20
CA ALA A 26 10.99 -13.46 -17.67
C ALA A 26 10.51 -13.36 -16.22
N VAL A 27 9.34 -13.93 -15.91
CA VAL A 27 8.80 -13.97 -14.54
C VAL A 27 9.70 -14.77 -13.61
N ALA A 28 10.16 -15.96 -14.03
CA ALA A 28 11.06 -16.79 -13.23
C ALA A 28 12.39 -16.06 -12.92
N ASN A 29 12.97 -15.40 -13.93
CA ASN A 29 14.18 -14.60 -13.76
C ASN A 29 13.95 -13.41 -12.81
N ALA A 30 12.79 -12.73 -12.92
CA ALA A 30 12.46 -11.62 -12.03
C ALA A 30 12.32 -12.11 -10.57
N GLN A 31 11.63 -13.23 -10.34
CA GLN A 31 11.50 -13.84 -9.02
C GLN A 31 12.86 -14.20 -8.41
N GLN A 32 13.74 -14.82 -9.20
CA GLN A 32 15.10 -15.15 -8.76
C GLN A 32 15.91 -13.89 -8.40
N ARG A 33 15.87 -12.86 -9.26
CA ARG A 33 16.61 -11.60 -9.01
C ARG A 33 16.09 -10.87 -7.78
N ILE A 34 14.77 -10.78 -7.59
CA ILE A 34 14.17 -10.16 -6.41
C ILE A 34 14.59 -10.92 -5.14
N GLY A 35 14.54 -12.25 -5.18
CA GLY A 35 14.96 -13.09 -4.06
C GLY A 35 16.44 -12.91 -3.72
N ALA A 36 17.32 -12.99 -4.72
CA ALA A 36 18.76 -12.84 -4.53
C ALA A 36 19.14 -11.44 -4.02
N ASN A 37 18.53 -10.39 -4.57
CA ASN A 37 18.77 -9.02 -4.11
C ASN A 37 18.27 -8.82 -2.67
N ARG A 38 17.10 -9.37 -2.33
CA ARG A 38 16.59 -9.33 -0.96
C ARG A 38 17.56 -10.03 0.00
N GLN A 39 18.05 -11.22 -0.35
CA GLN A 39 18.99 -11.95 0.50
C GLN A 39 20.29 -11.17 0.69
N LYS A 40 20.85 -10.61 -0.39
CA LYS A 40 22.04 -9.77 -0.31
C LYS A 40 21.86 -8.59 0.65
N MET A 41 20.72 -7.89 0.60
CA MET A 41 20.43 -6.80 1.53
C MET A 41 20.27 -7.29 2.98
N VAL A 42 19.62 -8.44 3.17
CA VAL A 42 19.48 -9.09 4.48
C VAL A 42 20.86 -9.41 5.07
N ASP A 43 21.77 -9.94 4.25
CA ASP A 43 23.14 -10.28 4.67
C ASP A 43 23.96 -9.01 4.97
N GLU A 44 23.82 -7.95 4.18
CA GLU A 44 24.51 -6.66 4.38
C GLU A 44 24.03 -5.91 5.62
N LEU A 45 22.73 -5.93 5.92
CA LEU A 45 22.16 -5.27 7.10
C LEU A 45 22.66 -5.89 8.41
N GLY A 46 23.00 -7.18 8.40
CA GLY A 46 23.29 -7.96 9.60
C GLY A 46 22.10 -8.01 10.56
N HIS A 47 22.16 -8.88 11.57
CA HIS A 47 21.17 -8.92 12.68
C HIS A 47 19.69 -8.92 12.21
N TRP A 48 19.40 -9.61 11.11
CA TRP A 48 18.09 -9.51 10.44
C TRP A 48 16.89 -9.83 11.33
N GLU A 49 16.99 -10.86 12.16
CA GLU A 49 15.91 -11.22 13.09
C GLU A 49 15.67 -10.12 14.13
N GLU A 50 16.72 -9.50 14.66
CA GLU A 50 16.60 -8.39 15.61
C GLU A 50 15.88 -7.19 14.97
N TRP A 51 16.17 -6.88 13.69
CA TRP A 51 15.46 -5.85 12.94
C TRP A 51 13.98 -6.18 12.76
N ARG A 52 13.64 -7.45 12.51
CA ARG A 52 12.24 -7.90 12.40
C ARG A 52 11.51 -7.80 13.72
N ASP A 53 12.14 -8.21 14.82
CA ASP A 53 11.58 -8.11 16.16
C ASP A 53 11.35 -6.66 16.54
N ARG A 54 12.32 -5.78 16.25
CA ARG A 54 12.17 -4.35 16.48
C ARG A 54 11.04 -3.75 15.65
N ALA A 55 10.94 -4.12 14.37
CA ALA A 55 9.85 -3.66 13.50
C ALA A 55 8.48 -4.17 13.98
N ALA A 56 8.41 -5.40 14.49
CA ALA A 56 7.19 -5.95 15.09
C ALA A 56 6.79 -5.15 16.33
N GLN A 57 7.71 -4.87 17.24
CA GLN A 57 7.46 -4.04 18.43
C GLN A 57 6.96 -2.64 18.06
N ILE A 58 7.56 -2.01 17.02
CA ILE A 58 7.10 -0.71 16.53
C ILE A 58 5.67 -0.81 16.01
N ARG A 59 5.37 -1.81 15.19
CA ARG A 59 4.02 -2.03 14.66
C ARG A 59 3.02 -2.23 15.79
N ASP A 60 3.35 -3.07 16.76
CA ASP A 60 2.46 -3.38 17.88
C ASP A 60 2.22 -2.14 18.77
N HIS A 61 3.25 -1.32 18.99
CA HIS A 61 3.12 -0.02 19.66
C HIS A 61 2.24 0.95 18.87
N VAL A 62 2.44 1.07 17.56
CA VAL A 62 1.63 1.94 16.69
C VAL A 62 0.17 1.50 16.66
N LEU A 63 -0.09 0.20 16.57
CA LEU A 63 -1.46 -0.33 16.62
C LEU A 63 -2.13 -0.10 17.98
N SER A 64 -1.37 -0.16 19.06
CA SER A 64 -1.89 0.12 20.41
C SER A 64 -2.19 1.60 20.66
N ASN A 65 -1.61 2.51 19.85
CA ASN A 65 -1.77 3.96 19.94
C ASN A 65 -2.25 4.56 18.61
N LEU A 66 -3.04 3.77 17.85
CA LEU A 66 -3.36 4.08 16.46
C LEU A 66 -4.14 5.39 16.34
N ASP A 67 -5.04 5.66 17.28
CA ASP A 67 -5.79 6.89 17.40
C ASP A 67 -4.90 8.13 17.49
N ALA A 68 -3.89 8.11 18.36
CA ALA A 68 -2.94 9.20 18.53
C ALA A 68 -2.11 9.44 17.26
N TYR A 69 -1.64 8.37 16.62
CA TYR A 69 -0.86 8.48 15.38
C TYR A 69 -1.71 8.94 14.18
N LEU A 70 -2.97 8.51 14.08
CA LEU A 70 -3.90 8.99 13.06
C LEU A 70 -4.22 10.48 13.26
N TYR A 71 -4.37 10.92 14.50
CA TYR A 71 -4.53 12.33 14.82
C TYR A 71 -3.29 13.15 14.43
N GLN A 72 -2.09 12.70 14.83
CA GLN A 72 -0.83 13.37 14.46
C GLN A 72 -0.64 13.45 12.94
N LEU A 73 -0.98 12.38 12.22
CA LEU A 73 -0.97 12.38 10.76
C LEU A 73 -1.93 13.44 10.21
N SER A 74 -3.15 13.52 10.76
CA SER A 74 -4.14 14.48 10.31
C SER A 74 -3.68 15.92 10.46
N GLU A 75 -3.06 16.26 11.59
CA GLU A 75 -2.52 17.60 11.84
C GLU A 75 -1.41 17.95 10.83
N LYS A 76 -0.46 17.03 10.60
CA LYS A 76 0.63 17.25 9.64
C LYS A 76 0.13 17.40 8.20
N VAL A 77 -0.86 16.61 7.80
CA VAL A 77 -1.46 16.72 6.46
C VAL A 77 -2.14 18.09 6.31
N THR A 78 -2.90 18.53 7.30
CA THR A 78 -3.54 19.85 7.28
C THR A 78 -2.54 21.00 7.28
N GLN A 79 -1.46 20.90 8.06
CA GLN A 79 -0.36 21.88 8.05
C GLN A 79 0.29 22.01 6.68
N ASN A 80 0.42 20.90 5.95
CA ASN A 80 0.97 20.87 4.59
C ASN A 80 -0.06 21.24 3.51
N GLY A 81 -1.23 21.76 3.88
CA GLY A 81 -2.28 22.19 2.95
C GLY A 81 -3.17 21.06 2.41
N GLY A 82 -3.07 19.85 2.96
CA GLY A 82 -3.94 18.73 2.64
C GLY A 82 -5.26 18.76 3.42
N HIS A 83 -6.31 18.16 2.84
CA HIS A 83 -7.60 18.00 3.51
C HIS A 83 -7.76 16.58 4.02
N VAL A 84 -8.15 16.43 5.28
CA VAL A 84 -8.35 15.13 5.93
C VAL A 84 -9.82 14.95 6.24
N TYR A 85 -10.36 13.79 5.87
CA TYR A 85 -11.74 13.42 6.11
C TYR A 85 -11.79 12.06 6.80
N PHE A 86 -12.58 11.98 7.87
CA PHE A 86 -12.80 10.74 8.60
C PHE A 86 -14.14 10.14 8.21
N ALA A 87 -14.16 8.82 7.99
CA ALA A 87 -15.35 8.04 7.68
C ALA A 87 -15.46 6.89 8.68
N ARG A 88 -16.61 6.75 9.35
CA ARG A 88 -16.84 5.71 10.36
C ARG A 88 -17.16 4.37 9.72
N THR A 89 -17.81 4.40 8.56
CA THR A 89 -18.26 3.23 7.81
C THR A 89 -17.79 3.28 6.35
N LYS A 90 -17.85 2.15 5.66
CA LYS A 90 -17.54 2.10 4.21
C LYS A 90 -18.54 2.93 3.40
N GLU A 91 -19.78 2.99 3.87
CA GLU A 91 -20.86 3.82 3.32
C GLU A 91 -20.58 5.31 3.50
N ASP A 92 -19.84 5.73 4.51
CA ASP A 92 -19.41 7.12 4.69
C ASP A 92 -18.18 7.46 3.82
N ALA A 93 -17.31 6.48 3.56
CA ALA A 93 -16.05 6.70 2.82
C ALA A 93 -16.30 7.03 1.34
N THR A 94 -17.26 6.33 0.73
CA THR A 94 -17.53 6.43 -0.71
C THR A 94 -18.10 7.79 -1.09
N PRO A 95 -19.14 8.33 -0.42
CA PRO A 95 -19.67 9.67 -0.67
C PRO A 95 -18.67 10.77 -0.36
N THR A 96 -17.80 10.60 0.64
CA THR A 96 -16.77 11.58 0.97
C THR A 96 -15.82 11.83 -0.20
N PHE A 97 -15.42 10.78 -0.93
CA PHE A 97 -14.59 10.91 -2.13
C PHE A 97 -15.27 11.73 -3.25
N TYR A 98 -16.59 11.58 -3.42
CA TYR A 98 -17.37 12.34 -4.41
C TYR A 98 -17.72 13.76 -3.96
N ARG A 99 -17.72 14.03 -2.65
CA ARG A 99 -18.18 15.28 -2.03
C ARG A 99 -17.03 16.19 -1.57
N LEU A 100 -15.77 15.84 -1.89
CA LEU A 100 -14.57 16.62 -1.61
C LEU A 100 -14.66 18.14 -1.93
N PRO A 101 -15.46 18.62 -2.92
CA PRO A 101 -15.63 20.05 -3.11
C PRO A 101 -16.41 20.79 -2.00
N ASN A 102 -17.16 20.10 -1.13
CA ASN A 102 -18.15 20.72 -0.21
C ASN A 102 -18.18 20.14 1.23
N ALA A 103 -17.27 19.24 1.59
CA ALA A 103 -17.33 18.58 2.90
C ALA A 103 -16.71 19.45 4.02
N LYS A 104 -17.51 19.79 5.04
CA LYS A 104 -17.07 20.48 6.27
C LYS A 104 -16.26 19.54 7.17
N MET A 105 -15.21 20.09 7.79
CA MET A 105 -14.33 19.40 8.74
C MET A 105 -15.13 19.02 10.01
N PRO A 106 -15.28 17.73 10.34
CA PRO A 106 -15.77 17.35 11.66
C PRO A 106 -14.60 17.41 12.65
N GLY A 107 -14.76 18.26 13.67
CA GLY A 107 -13.88 18.30 14.83
C GLY A 107 -13.98 17.03 15.67
N ARG A 108 -12.83 16.68 16.27
CA ARG A 108 -12.54 15.65 17.29
C ARG A 108 -13.47 14.44 17.41
N TRP A 109 -12.86 13.27 17.22
CA TRP A 109 -13.22 12.03 17.92
C TRP A 109 -12.69 12.07 19.35
#